data_AF-A0A1M3ISD3-F1
#
_entry.id   AF-A0A1M3ISD3-F1
#
_cell.length_a   1.000
_cell.length_b   1.000
_cell.length_c   1.000
_cell.angle_alpha   90.00
_cell.angle_beta   90.00
_cell.angle_gamma   90.00
#
_symmetry.space_group_name_H-M   'P 1'
#
loop_
_entity.id
_entity.type
_entity.pdbx_description
1 polymer ?
#
loop_
_entity_poly.entity_id
_entity_poly.type
_entity_poly.pdbx_seq_one_letter_code
_entity_poly.pdbx_strand_id
1 'polypeptide(L)'
;MSKAYINKITKFLPNDPVTNDEMESVLGMVGGKPSKARALTLRSNKIKTRYYALKDGKATHTNAQLAAEAIKQIFKEGFDREKLELIACGTTGPDQLLSSHASIWRKLRNCYNDWRMLNWYQESSFSKVFFN
;
A
#
# COMPACT_ATOMS: atom_id res chain seq x y z
N MET A 1 -16.31 14.15 25.06
CA MET A 1 -15.30 13.60 24.13
C MET A 1 -15.96 12.55 23.26
N SER A 2 -15.75 12.59 21.95
CA SER A 2 -16.09 11.48 21.06
C SER A 2 -15.14 10.31 21.32
N LYS A 3 -15.65 9.08 21.25
CA LYS A 3 -14.85 7.86 21.37
C LYS A 3 -14.62 7.29 19.97
N ALA A 4 -13.42 6.78 19.72
CA ALA A 4 -13.07 6.10 18.49
C ALA A 4 -12.57 4.69 18.79
N TYR A 5 -12.92 3.74 17.95
CA TYR A 5 -12.60 2.33 18.11
C TYR A 5 -12.12 1.74 16.79
N ILE A 6 -11.11 0.87 16.84
CA ILE A 6 -10.71 0.05 15.70
C ILE A 6 -11.61 -1.19 15.70
N ASN A 7 -12.59 -1.19 14.79
CA ASN A 7 -13.55 -2.29 14.71
C ASN A 7 -13.07 -3.44 13.80
N LYS A 8 -12.14 -3.16 12.87
CA LYS A 8 -11.61 -4.14 11.90
C LYS A 8 -10.18 -3.80 11.50
N ILE A 9 -9.42 -4.85 11.20
CA ILE A 9 -8.06 -4.77 10.65
C ILE A 9 -7.94 -5.85 9.59
N THR A 10 -7.49 -5.49 8.40
CA THR A 10 -7.19 -6.43 7.32
C THR A 10 -5.76 -6.26 6.84
N LYS A 11 -5.24 -7.28 6.15
CA LYS A 11 -3.91 -7.23 5.53
C LYS A 11 -3.95 -7.91 4.17
N PHE A 12 -3.13 -7.44 3.25
CA PHE A 12 -2.88 -8.10 1.99
C PHE A 12 -1.37 -8.28 1.81
N LEU A 13 -0.95 -9.51 1.49
CA LEU A 13 0.44 -9.87 1.24
C LEU A 13 0.51 -10.37 -0.21
N PRO A 14 1.32 -9.74 -1.08
CA PRO A 14 1.38 -10.11 -2.48
C PRO A 14 2.22 -11.38 -2.68
N ASN A 15 1.78 -12.24 -3.60
CA ASN A 15 2.46 -13.48 -3.97
C ASN A 15 2.69 -14.43 -2.78
N ASP A 16 3.53 -15.44 -2.98
CA ASP A 16 3.88 -16.43 -1.98
C ASP A 16 4.97 -15.91 -1.03
N PRO A 17 5.04 -16.42 0.22
CA PRO A 17 6.14 -16.11 1.13
C PRO A 17 7.47 -16.55 0.54
N VAL A 18 8.43 -15.62 0.49
CA VAL A 18 9.80 -15.84 0.01
C VAL A 18 10.72 -16.04 1.20
N THR A 19 11.47 -17.13 1.20
CA THR A 19 12.44 -17.45 2.27
C THR A 19 13.73 -16.64 2.14
N ASN A 20 14.58 -16.70 3.17
CA ASN A 20 15.90 -16.05 3.15
C ASN A 20 16.84 -16.60 2.07
N ASP A 21 16.65 -17.84 1.63
CA ASP A 21 17.51 -18.46 0.62
C ASP A 21 17.05 -18.06 -0.80
N GLU A 22 15.76 -17.84 -0.99
CA GLU A 22 15.15 -17.45 -2.27
C GLU A 22 15.18 -15.92 -2.52
N MET A 23 15.30 -15.09 -1.48
CA MET A 23 15.11 -13.64 -1.62
C MET A 23 16.02 -12.98 -2.68
N GLU A 24 17.23 -13.49 -2.86
CA GLU A 24 18.21 -12.90 -3.76
C GLU A 24 17.97 -13.31 -5.23
N SER A 25 17.31 -14.44 -5.47
CA SER A 25 16.86 -14.80 -6.82
C SER A 25 15.67 -13.94 -7.27
N VAL A 26 14.81 -13.54 -6.33
CA VAL A 26 13.68 -12.64 -6.60
C VAL A 26 14.14 -11.20 -6.85
N LEU A 27 15.03 -10.67 -6.01
CA LEU A 27 15.51 -9.28 -6.12
C LEU A 27 16.61 -9.10 -7.19
N GLY A 28 17.31 -10.17 -7.53
CA GLY A 28 18.47 -10.15 -8.42
C GLY A 28 19.78 -9.84 -7.70
N MET A 29 20.89 -10.14 -8.38
CA MET A 29 22.26 -9.92 -7.88
C MET A 29 22.92 -8.74 -8.60
N VAL A 30 23.56 -7.86 -7.84
CA VAL A 30 24.31 -6.73 -8.41
C VAL A 30 25.64 -7.26 -8.96
N GLY A 31 25.86 -7.09 -10.27
CA GLY A 31 27.08 -7.58 -10.94
C GLY A 31 27.25 -9.10 -10.89
N GLY A 32 26.14 -9.85 -10.78
CA GLY A 32 26.15 -11.31 -10.70
C GLY A 32 26.77 -11.87 -9.42
N LYS A 33 27.01 -11.04 -8.40
CA LYS A 33 27.61 -11.44 -7.13
C LYS A 33 26.59 -11.39 -5.99
N PRO A 34 26.59 -12.38 -5.08
CA PRO A 34 25.75 -12.33 -3.90
C PRO A 34 26.18 -11.21 -2.97
N SER A 35 25.21 -10.65 -2.24
CA SER A 35 25.43 -9.56 -1.30
C SER A 35 26.21 -10.03 -0.07
N LYS A 36 27.37 -9.41 0.17
CA LYS A 36 28.21 -9.67 1.35
C LYS A 36 27.51 -9.30 2.67
N ALA A 37 26.63 -8.31 2.64
CA ALA A 37 25.92 -7.83 3.83
C ALA A 37 24.71 -8.70 4.21
N ARG A 38 24.19 -9.52 3.27
CA ARG A 38 22.95 -10.29 3.43
C ARG A 38 22.93 -11.09 4.73
N ALA A 39 23.94 -11.92 4.95
CA ALA A 39 23.99 -12.81 6.11
C ALA A 39 24.00 -12.04 7.45
N LEU A 40 24.75 -10.93 7.52
CA LEU A 40 24.84 -10.09 8.71
C LEU A 40 23.48 -9.41 9.01
N THR A 41 22.85 -8.82 7.99
CA THR A 41 21.55 -8.16 8.12
C THR A 41 20.44 -9.15 8.51
N LEU A 42 20.40 -10.33 7.90
CA LEU A 42 19.42 -11.37 8.22
C LEU A 42 19.57 -11.92 9.64
N ARG A 43 20.82 -12.13 10.09
CA ARG A 43 21.10 -12.56 11.46
C ARG A 43 20.62 -11.52 12.48
N SER A 44 20.75 -10.23 12.15
CA SER A 44 20.33 -9.14 13.03
C SER A 44 18.80 -8.96 13.07
N ASN A 45 18.14 -8.93 11.90
CA ASN A 45 16.69 -8.67 11.84
C ASN A 45 15.81 -9.90 12.14
N LYS A 46 16.37 -11.12 12.11
CA LYS A 46 15.70 -12.40 12.43
C LYS A 46 14.47 -12.73 11.56
N ILE A 47 14.26 -12.02 10.46
CA ILE A 47 13.15 -12.28 9.54
C ILE A 47 13.44 -13.57 8.77
N LYS A 48 12.44 -14.45 8.70
CA LYS A 48 12.52 -15.74 8.01
C LYS A 48 11.85 -15.73 6.63
N THR A 49 10.76 -14.97 6.49
CA THR A 49 9.95 -14.90 5.28
C THR A 49 9.55 -13.46 4.96
N ARG A 50 9.44 -13.13 3.68
CA ARG A 50 9.05 -11.81 3.16
C ARG A 50 8.11 -11.96 1.97
N TYR A 51 7.45 -10.88 1.60
CA TYR A 51 6.56 -10.84 0.45
C TYR A 51 6.99 -9.70 -0.47
N TYR A 52 7.14 -9.99 -1.75
CA TYR A 52 7.53 -9.01 -2.76
C TYR A 52 6.43 -8.90 -3.79
N ALA A 53 6.04 -7.67 -4.14
CA ALA A 53 5.19 -7.41 -5.31
C ALA A 53 5.97 -7.54 -6.64
N LEU A 54 6.90 -8.50 -6.72
CA LEU A 54 7.83 -8.74 -7.83
C LEU A 54 7.86 -10.25 -8.11
N LYS A 55 7.73 -10.63 -9.38
CA LYS A 55 7.87 -12.02 -9.84
C LYS A 55 8.52 -12.04 -11.21
N ASP A 56 9.54 -12.88 -11.39
CA ASP A 56 10.30 -13.00 -12.65
C ASP A 56 10.79 -11.63 -13.20
N GLY A 57 11.25 -10.76 -12.29
CA GLY A 57 11.73 -9.41 -12.63
C GLY A 57 10.64 -8.40 -13.00
N LYS A 58 9.36 -8.77 -12.93
CA LYS A 58 8.22 -7.90 -13.26
C LYS A 58 7.39 -7.56 -12.02
N ALA A 59 7.03 -6.29 -11.89
CA ALA A 59 6.12 -5.85 -10.84
C ALA A 59 4.76 -6.51 -11.03
N THR A 60 4.25 -7.14 -9.98
CA THR A 60 2.94 -7.81 -9.96
C THR A 60 1.83 -6.88 -9.49
N HIS A 61 2.16 -5.93 -8.62
CA HIS A 61 1.22 -4.98 -8.04
C HIS A 61 1.87 -3.60 -7.92
N THR A 62 1.08 -2.56 -8.11
CA THR A 62 1.42 -1.20 -7.68
C THR A 62 1.08 -1.00 -6.21
N ASN A 63 1.67 -0.01 -5.54
CA ASN A 63 1.37 0.31 -4.16
C ASN A 63 -0.15 0.57 -3.95
N ALA A 64 -0.79 1.25 -4.90
CA ALA A 64 -2.23 1.46 -4.82
C ALA A 64 -3.06 0.18 -4.97
N GLN A 65 -2.62 -0.78 -5.80
CA GLN A 65 -3.28 -2.08 -5.90
C GLN A 65 -3.16 -2.85 -4.58
N LEU A 66 -1.99 -2.83 -3.92
CA LEU A 66 -1.80 -3.46 -2.61
C LEU A 66 -2.77 -2.90 -1.56
N ALA A 67 -2.89 -1.58 -1.47
CA ALA A 67 -3.82 -0.92 -0.55
C ALA A 67 -5.29 -1.26 -0.88
N ALA A 68 -5.64 -1.29 -2.16
CA ALA A 68 -7.00 -1.62 -2.59
C ALA A 68 -7.39 -3.05 -2.23
N GLU A 69 -6.49 -4.03 -2.40
CA GLU A 69 -6.75 -5.41 -2.02
C GLU A 69 -6.95 -5.57 -0.50
N ALA A 70 -6.21 -4.83 0.32
CA ALA A 70 -6.42 -4.81 1.77
C ALA A 70 -7.79 -4.22 2.15
N ILE A 71 -8.18 -3.09 1.54
CA ILE A 71 -9.47 -2.42 1.80
C ILE A 71 -10.63 -3.29 1.32
N LYS A 72 -10.51 -3.97 0.17
CA LYS A 72 -11.53 -4.90 -0.35
C LYS A 72 -11.90 -5.98 0.67
N GLN A 73 -10.94 -6.45 1.46
CA GLN A 73 -11.20 -7.45 2.51
C GLN A 73 -12.09 -6.89 3.62
N ILE A 74 -11.95 -5.61 3.99
CA ILE A 74 -12.80 -4.97 5.03
C ILE A 74 -14.28 -5.04 4.64
N PHE A 75 -14.57 -4.84 3.36
CA PHE A 75 -15.94 -4.93 2.84
C PHE A 75 -16.44 -6.38 2.78
N LYS A 76 -15.58 -7.34 2.41
CA LYS A 76 -15.95 -8.77 2.41
C LYS A 76 -16.30 -9.28 3.81
N GLU A 77 -15.65 -8.74 4.83
CA GLU A 77 -15.92 -9.08 6.22
C GLU A 77 -17.16 -8.35 6.80
N GLY A 78 -17.98 -7.71 5.95
CA GLY A 78 -19.29 -7.17 6.33
C GLY A 78 -19.28 -5.71 6.77
N PHE A 79 -18.33 -4.89 6.30
CA PHE A 79 -18.48 -3.42 6.39
C PHE A 79 -19.21 -2.92 5.15
N ASP A 80 -20.29 -2.16 5.37
CA ASP A 80 -21.07 -1.56 4.28
C ASP A 80 -20.29 -0.41 3.62
N ARG A 81 -20.11 -0.49 2.31
CA ARG A 81 -19.34 0.48 1.52
C ARG A 81 -19.95 1.88 1.58
N GLU A 82 -21.28 1.95 1.65
CA GLU A 82 -22.02 3.21 1.67
C GLU A 82 -21.77 4.02 2.96
N LYS A 83 -21.28 3.37 4.01
CA LYS A 83 -20.94 3.99 5.30
C LYS A 83 -19.50 4.51 5.38
N LEU A 84 -18.73 4.41 4.29
CA LEU A 84 -17.36 4.88 4.25
C LEU A 84 -17.30 6.39 4.04
N GLU A 85 -16.99 7.13 5.10
CA GLU A 85 -16.95 8.60 5.05
C GLU A 85 -15.55 9.14 4.67
N LEU A 86 -14.49 8.47 5.13
CA LEU A 86 -13.12 8.93 4.97
C LEU A 86 -12.15 7.77 4.74
N ILE A 87 -11.23 7.97 3.80
CA ILE A 87 -10.07 7.11 3.61
C ILE A 87 -8.82 7.97 3.79
N ALA A 88 -7.96 7.57 4.71
CA ALA A 88 -6.61 8.10 4.86
C ALA A 88 -5.60 7.02 4.48
N CYS A 89 -4.64 7.35 3.61
CA CYS A 89 -3.59 6.43 3.18
C CYS A 89 -2.22 7.13 3.20
N GLY A 90 -1.18 6.38 3.58
CA GLY A 90 0.20 6.84 3.57
C GLY A 90 1.14 5.72 3.12
N THR A 91 2.16 6.08 2.35
CA THR A 91 3.25 5.19 1.96
C THR A 91 4.54 5.98 1.85
N THR A 92 5.67 5.32 2.06
CA THR A 92 7.02 5.88 1.83
C THR A 92 7.54 5.59 0.44
N GLY A 93 6.90 4.70 -0.32
CA GLY A 93 7.25 4.35 -1.70
C GLY A 93 6.10 4.64 -2.65
N PRO A 94 5.94 5.89 -3.11
CA PRO A 94 4.92 6.24 -4.08
C PRO A 94 5.01 5.49 -5.40
N ASP A 95 3.87 5.12 -5.98
CA ASP A 95 3.83 4.73 -7.40
C ASP A 95 4.24 5.90 -8.31
N GLN A 96 3.90 7.13 -7.88
CA GLN A 96 4.18 8.37 -8.59
C GLN A 96 4.50 9.48 -7.59
N LEU A 97 5.52 10.30 -7.87
CA LEU A 97 5.90 11.43 -7.00
C LEU A 97 4.86 12.56 -7.03
N LEU A 98 4.21 12.77 -8.18
CA LEU A 98 3.23 13.83 -8.40
C LEU A 98 1.89 13.22 -8.83
N SER A 99 1.13 12.83 -7.82
CA SER A 99 -0.33 12.77 -7.74
C SER A 99 -0.64 12.40 -6.29
N SER A 100 -1.79 12.81 -5.72
CA SER A 100 -2.07 12.41 -4.33
C SER A 100 -2.27 10.89 -4.28
N HIS A 101 -1.71 10.18 -3.30
CA HIS A 101 -1.95 8.73 -3.17
C HIS A 101 -3.44 8.38 -3.09
N ALA A 102 -4.23 9.27 -2.51
CA ALA A 102 -5.69 9.18 -2.50
C ALA A 102 -6.31 9.25 -3.91
N SER A 103 -5.71 9.99 -4.85
CA SER A 103 -6.14 10.04 -6.25
C SER A 103 -5.81 8.78 -7.06
N ILE A 104 -4.99 7.86 -6.54
CA ILE A 104 -4.78 6.56 -7.21
C ILE A 104 -6.02 5.65 -7.03
N TRP A 105 -6.80 5.84 -5.95
CA TRP A 105 -8.12 5.22 -5.87
C TRP A 105 -9.06 5.72 -6.97
N ARG A 106 -8.91 6.98 -7.44
CA ARG A 106 -9.64 7.50 -8.61
C ARG A 106 -9.36 6.69 -9.89
N LYS A 107 -8.22 6.01 -9.98
CA LYS A 107 -7.85 5.13 -11.11
C LYS A 107 -8.42 3.71 -10.94
N LEU A 108 -8.60 3.25 -9.70
CA LEU A 108 -9.36 2.02 -9.37
C LEU A 108 -10.88 2.23 -9.51
N ARG A 109 -11.33 3.50 -9.50
CA ARG A 109 -12.72 3.97 -9.68
C ARG A 109 -13.29 3.75 -11.09
N ASN A 110 -12.54 3.17 -12.04
CA ASN A 110 -13.13 2.64 -13.28
C ASN A 110 -14.06 1.43 -13.03
N CYS A 111 -14.13 0.95 -11.79
CA CYS A 111 -15.26 0.18 -11.29
C CYS A 111 -16.28 1.14 -10.62
N TYR A 112 -17.38 1.39 -11.34
CA TYR A 112 -18.64 2.01 -10.92
C TYR A 112 -18.73 3.55 -10.84
N ASN A 113 -19.68 4.05 -11.65
CA ASN A 113 -20.14 5.42 -11.76
C ASN A 113 -20.91 5.86 -10.51
N ASP A 114 -20.85 7.17 -10.28
CA ASP A 114 -21.80 7.97 -9.48
C ASP A 114 -21.46 8.20 -8.00
N TRP A 115 -20.44 9.03 -7.76
CA TRP A 115 -20.27 9.73 -6.49
C TRP A 115 -19.73 11.14 -6.74
N ARG A 116 -20.55 12.15 -6.41
CA ARG A 116 -20.17 13.56 -6.42
C ARG A 116 -19.09 13.80 -5.36
N MET A 117 -17.87 14.11 -5.78
CA MET A 117 -16.84 14.67 -4.91
C MET A 117 -16.30 15.93 -5.56
N LEU A 118 -16.59 17.06 -4.90
CA LEU A 118 -16.05 18.39 -5.17
C LEU A 118 -14.51 18.33 -5.14
N ASN A 119 -13.90 18.87 -6.19
CA ASN A 119 -12.46 19.13 -6.24
C ASN A 119 -12.07 20.07 -5.10
N TRP A 120 -11.40 19.55 -4.08
CA TRP A 120 -10.79 20.33 -2.99
C TRP A 120 -9.27 20.12 -2.94
N TYR A 121 -8.63 19.96 -4.10
CA TYR A 121 -7.18 19.72 -4.16
C TYR A 121 -6.44 20.46 -5.29
N GLN A 122 -7.02 21.55 -5.82
CA GLN A 122 -6.32 22.36 -6.83
C GLN A 122 -6.14 23.84 -6.46
N GLU A 123 -6.64 24.29 -5.30
CA GLU A 123 -6.43 25.63 -4.79
C GLU A 123 -6.09 25.60 -3.30
N SER A 124 -4.82 25.39 -2.96
CA SER A 124 -4.21 25.94 -1.73
C SER A 124 -2.75 25.50 -1.61
N SER A 125 -1.93 26.00 -2.53
CA SER A 125 -0.66 26.57 -2.08
C SER A 125 -1.02 27.71 -1.13
N PHE A 126 -0.57 27.62 0.12
CA PHE A 126 -0.73 28.56 1.26
C PHE A 126 -1.59 28.06 2.44
N SER A 127 -0.88 27.92 3.57
CA SER A 127 -1.32 28.06 4.95
C SER A 127 -2.78 28.46 5.21
N LYS A 128 -3.51 27.60 5.94
CA LYS A 128 -4.30 28.02 7.11
C LYS A 128 -4.81 26.80 7.89
N VAL A 129 -4.29 26.69 9.12
CA VAL A 129 -4.91 25.93 10.21
C VAL A 129 -6.22 26.64 10.56
N PHE A 130 -7.33 25.92 10.57
CA PHE A 130 -8.52 26.31 11.33
C PHE A 130 -9.07 25.07 12.04
N PHE A 131 -9.02 25.12 13.37
CA PHE A 131 -9.90 24.37 14.24
C PHE A 131 -11.29 25.03 14.18
N ASN A 132 -12.32 24.21 14.22
CA ASN A 132 -13.59 24.51 14.87
C ASN A 132 -13.97 23.29 15.69
#